data_AF-A0A1R2BGX7-F1
#
_entry.id   AF-A0A1R2BGX7-F1
#
_cell.length_a   1.000
_cell.length_b   1.000
_cell.length_c   1.000
_cell.angle_alpha   90.00
_cell.angle_beta   90.00
_cell.angle_gamma   90.00
#
_symmetry.space_group_name_H-M   'P 1'
#
loop_
_entity.id
_entity.type
_entity.pdbx_description
1 polymer ?
#
loop_
_entity_poly.entity_id
_entity_poly.type
_entity_poly.pdbx_seq_one_letter_code
_entity_poly.pdbx_strand_id
1 'polypeptide(L)'
;MYAVYYHLIFSILFKKANKLYRIKAFLIVILMAVALLANLFLAVWAWDYKVNGNDWVDPDCQDGTKQTPIDIEFASVIEIPSSETSYFKLHFEFEEHEVSVTTGYGVYRFIENFGKLLVMQGSTESMTSEIVNAHFHSPSENHLNGKEYDLEMHIVMEDESEVYSHVVYGVFFQVQGEIENEFLKDVIKAKDSKINFSLEKAFDSLEILEYYQFMGSLTTPPCTENAFWILDPNIRSMTQDQLDFFTEMWAGNSSFALGKGNNRELQGLGSRKVNYYLSFAINLVFAPILIVLAFI
;
A
#
# COMPACT_ATOMS: atom_id res chain seq x y z
N MET A 1 -8.44 27.34 -47.25
CA MET A 1 -7.54 28.30 -47.94
C MET A 1 -6.25 28.60 -47.18
N TYR A 2 -6.20 28.46 -45.84
CA TYR A 2 -5.00 28.73 -45.03
C TYR A 2 -3.90 27.64 -45.07
N ALA A 3 -4.24 26.35 -45.15
CA ALA A 3 -3.26 25.25 -45.12
C ALA A 3 -2.30 25.21 -46.33
N VAL A 4 -2.77 25.62 -47.51
CA VAL A 4 -1.95 25.64 -48.74
C VAL A 4 -0.92 26.79 -48.70
N TYR A 5 -1.26 27.90 -48.03
CA TYR A 5 -0.38 29.06 -47.89
C TYR A 5 0.79 28.80 -46.94
N TYR A 6 0.55 28.09 -45.82
CA TYR A 6 1.62 27.69 -44.90
C TYR A 6 2.62 26.74 -45.57
N HIS A 7 2.14 25.78 -46.36
CA HIS A 7 3.01 24.79 -47.00
C HIS A 7 3.95 25.41 -48.05
N LEU A 8 3.47 26.41 -48.79
CA LEU A 8 4.24 27.11 -49.82
C LEU A 8 5.29 28.06 -49.21
N ILE A 9 4.94 28.79 -48.15
CA ILE A 9 5.86 29.69 -47.44
C ILE A 9 6.96 28.90 -46.72
N PHE A 10 6.61 27.78 -46.07
CA PHE A 10 7.59 26.91 -45.42
C PHE A 10 8.58 26.32 -46.44
N SER A 11 8.09 25.88 -47.60
CA SER A 11 8.90 25.34 -48.70
C SER A 11 9.93 26.34 -49.23
N ILE A 12 9.53 27.59 -49.41
CA ILE A 12 10.39 28.66 -49.95
C ILE A 12 11.45 29.10 -48.93
N LEU A 13 11.07 29.24 -47.66
CA LEU A 13 12.00 29.59 -46.58
C LEU A 13 13.01 28.46 -46.31
N PHE A 14 12.57 27.20 -46.33
CA PHE A 14 13.48 26.06 -46.20
C PHE A 14 14.47 26.03 -47.37
N LYS A 15 14.02 26.24 -48.62
CA LYS A 15 14.90 26.22 -49.81
C LYS A 15 15.94 27.35 -49.86
N LYS A 16 15.74 28.47 -49.16
CA LYS A 16 16.73 29.57 -49.07
C LYS A 16 17.62 29.53 -47.83
N ALA A 17 17.27 28.74 -46.82
CA ALA A 17 18.08 28.62 -45.62
C ALA A 17 19.37 27.83 -45.89
N ASN A 18 20.51 28.34 -45.39
CA ASN A 18 21.80 27.64 -45.47
C ASN A 18 21.73 26.26 -44.80
N LYS A 19 22.52 25.31 -45.31
CA LYS A 19 22.52 23.89 -44.90
C LYS A 19 22.51 23.70 -43.38
N LEU A 20 23.25 24.54 -42.64
CA LEU A 20 23.32 24.52 -41.18
C LEU A 20 21.97 24.81 -40.49
N TYR A 21 21.16 25.74 -41.03
CA TYR A 21 19.86 26.08 -40.47
C TYR A 21 18.84 24.95 -40.67
N ARG A 22 18.87 24.28 -41.83
CA ARG A 22 18.02 23.11 -42.09
C ARG A 22 18.34 21.94 -41.16
N ILE A 23 19.62 21.71 -40.90
CA ILE A 23 20.07 20.68 -39.95
C ILE A 23 19.58 21.01 -38.54
N LYS A 24 19.71 22.26 -38.08
CA LYS A 24 19.20 22.69 -36.77
C LYS A 24 17.68 22.56 -36.65
N ALA A 25 16.92 22.98 -37.66
CA ALA A 25 15.46 22.84 -37.65
C ALA A 25 15.02 21.37 -37.63
N PHE A 26 15.70 20.50 -38.38
CA PHE A 26 15.44 19.06 -38.37
C PHE A 26 15.77 18.41 -37.02
N LEU A 27 16.88 18.80 -36.39
CA LEU A 27 17.25 18.36 -35.04
C LEU A 27 16.23 18.80 -33.99
N ILE A 28 15.70 20.03 -34.08
CA ILE A 28 14.65 20.52 -33.17
C ILE A 28 13.36 19.71 -33.34
N VAL A 29 12.96 19.38 -34.57
CA VAL A 29 11.78 18.52 -34.82
C VAL A 29 12.00 17.10 -34.27
N ILE A 30 13.19 16.52 -34.43
CA ILE A 30 13.53 15.23 -33.82
C ILE A 30 13.48 15.32 -32.30
N LEU A 31 14.08 16.35 -31.69
CA LEU A 31 14.06 16.54 -30.24
C LEU A 31 12.62 16.70 -29.71
N MET A 32 11.77 17.46 -30.41
CA MET A 32 10.35 17.57 -30.05
C MET A 32 9.61 16.23 -30.21
N ALA A 33 9.89 15.46 -31.26
CA ALA A 33 9.28 14.13 -31.46
C ALA A 33 9.76 13.13 -30.41
N VAL A 34 11.04 13.16 -30.03
CA VAL A 34 11.61 12.34 -28.95
C VAL A 34 11.02 12.75 -27.60
N ALA A 35 10.86 14.04 -27.31
CA ALA A 35 10.19 14.50 -26.10
C ALA A 35 8.70 14.13 -26.07
N LEU A 36 8.02 14.16 -27.23
CA LEU A 36 6.63 13.72 -27.34
C LEU A 36 6.50 12.20 -27.14
N LEU A 37 7.43 11.42 -27.70
CA LEU A 37 7.51 9.97 -27.52
C LEU A 37 7.89 9.60 -26.08
N ALA A 38 8.78 10.35 -25.43
CA ALA A 38 9.12 10.17 -24.02
C ALA A 38 7.91 10.50 -23.11
N ASN A 39 7.14 11.55 -23.42
CA ASN A 39 5.89 11.85 -22.71
C ASN A 39 4.79 10.80 -22.97
N LEU A 40 4.70 10.25 -24.18
CA LEU A 40 3.82 9.12 -24.48
C LEU A 40 4.25 7.86 -23.74
N PHE A 41 5.55 7.60 -23.62
CA PHE A 41 6.07 6.53 -22.77
C PHE A 41 5.70 6.78 -21.31
N LEU A 42 5.98 7.95 -20.73
CA LEU A 42 5.60 8.25 -19.33
C LEU A 42 4.09 8.15 -19.05
N ALA A 43 3.25 8.51 -20.03
CA ALA A 43 1.79 8.41 -19.91
C ALA A 43 1.27 6.95 -19.91
N VAL A 44 2.04 5.99 -20.41
CA VAL A 44 1.68 4.56 -20.44
C VAL A 44 2.02 3.86 -19.11
N TRP A 45 2.79 4.49 -18.22
CA TRP A 45 3.21 3.93 -16.93
C TRP A 45 2.55 4.63 -15.73
N ALA A 46 1.54 5.47 -15.98
CA ALA A 46 0.94 6.28 -14.93
C ALA A 46 0.15 5.38 -13.95
N TRP A 47 0.51 5.41 -12.67
CA TRP A 47 -0.25 4.84 -11.55
C TRP A 47 -1.52 5.68 -11.32
N ASP A 48 -2.39 5.74 -12.33
CA ASP A 48 -3.48 6.71 -12.37
C ASP A 48 -4.79 6.19 -11.78
N TYR A 49 -4.83 4.89 -11.46
CA TYR A 49 -5.95 4.16 -10.86
C TYR A 49 -7.30 4.32 -11.59
N LYS A 50 -7.32 4.76 -12.85
CA LYS A 50 -8.58 4.96 -13.59
C LYS A 50 -9.38 3.67 -13.78
N VAL A 51 -8.70 2.54 -13.83
CA VAL A 51 -9.28 1.20 -13.83
C VAL A 51 -8.73 0.37 -12.68
N ASN A 52 -8.38 1.03 -11.57
CA ASN A 52 -7.91 0.40 -10.32
C ASN A 52 -6.78 -0.64 -10.58
N GLY A 53 -5.89 -0.30 -11.52
CA GLY A 53 -4.71 -1.10 -11.87
C GLY A 53 -4.91 -2.25 -12.84
N ASN A 54 -6.14 -2.53 -13.29
CA ASN A 54 -6.40 -3.59 -14.30
C ASN A 54 -5.83 -3.26 -15.70
N ASP A 55 -5.54 -1.99 -15.96
CA ASP A 55 -5.00 -1.49 -17.23
C ASP A 55 -3.48 -1.25 -17.19
N TRP A 56 -2.81 -1.58 -16.09
CA TRP A 56 -1.36 -1.47 -15.99
C TRP A 56 -0.67 -2.45 -16.94
N VAL A 57 0.36 -1.96 -17.63
CA VAL A 57 1.05 -2.70 -18.70
C VAL A 57 2.42 -3.26 -18.29
N ASP A 58 2.79 -3.12 -17.02
CA ASP A 58 3.98 -3.77 -16.50
C ASP A 58 3.78 -5.30 -16.55
N PRO A 59 4.73 -6.07 -17.08
CA PRO A 59 4.59 -7.52 -17.24
C PRO A 59 4.19 -8.25 -15.95
N ASP A 60 4.78 -7.88 -14.82
CA ASP A 60 4.48 -8.53 -13.53
C ASP A 60 3.04 -8.21 -13.09
N CYS A 61 2.52 -7.01 -13.39
CA CYS A 61 1.13 -6.66 -13.12
C CYS A 61 0.13 -7.45 -13.99
N GLN A 62 0.50 -7.83 -15.21
CA GLN A 62 -0.38 -8.54 -16.16
C GLN A 62 -0.32 -10.07 -16.03
N ASP A 63 0.90 -10.59 -15.89
CA ASP A 63 1.19 -12.03 -15.98
C ASP A 63 1.45 -12.66 -14.60
N GLY A 64 1.57 -11.85 -13.55
CA GLY A 64 1.77 -12.30 -12.17
C GLY A 64 0.67 -13.25 -11.69
N THR A 65 1.06 -14.26 -10.91
CA THR A 65 0.16 -15.30 -10.38
C THR A 65 -0.02 -15.22 -8.86
N LYS A 66 0.79 -14.39 -8.20
CA LYS A 66 0.83 -14.17 -6.74
C LYS A 66 0.70 -12.68 -6.43
N GLN A 67 -0.21 -12.02 -7.13
CA GLN A 67 -0.43 -10.57 -7.04
C GLN A 67 -1.23 -10.18 -5.78
N THR A 68 -1.01 -8.97 -5.28
CA THR A 68 -1.72 -8.33 -4.16
C THR A 68 -2.43 -7.08 -4.69
N PRO A 69 -3.60 -6.66 -4.17
CA PRO A 69 -4.33 -7.15 -2.97
C PRO A 69 -5.08 -8.46 -3.12
N ILE A 70 -5.50 -9.05 -2.00
CA ILE A 70 -6.38 -10.23 -1.94
C ILE A 70 -7.50 -10.02 -0.91
N ASP A 71 -8.56 -10.81 -1.04
CA ASP A 71 -9.52 -11.00 0.05
C ASP A 71 -9.04 -12.15 0.94
N ILE A 72 -8.95 -11.91 2.26
CA ILE A 72 -8.71 -12.97 3.23
C ILE A 72 -10.04 -13.62 3.59
N GLU A 73 -10.32 -14.75 2.94
CA GLU A 73 -11.48 -15.57 3.29
C GLU A 73 -11.21 -16.36 4.58
N PHE A 74 -11.84 -15.97 5.69
CA PHE A 74 -11.60 -16.56 7.03
C PHE A 74 -11.77 -18.08 7.06
N ALA A 75 -12.70 -18.63 6.28
CA ALA A 75 -12.95 -20.07 6.23
C ALA A 75 -11.81 -20.88 5.55
N SER A 76 -10.90 -20.20 4.83
CA SER A 76 -9.82 -20.80 4.05
C SER A 76 -8.44 -20.68 4.70
N VAL A 77 -8.32 -19.88 5.76
CA VAL A 77 -7.02 -19.62 6.40
C VAL A 77 -6.51 -20.86 7.14
N ILE A 78 -5.20 -20.97 7.22
CA ILE A 78 -4.53 -22.00 8.01
C ILE A 78 -4.20 -21.40 9.37
N GLU A 79 -4.94 -21.79 10.39
CA GLU A 79 -4.70 -21.37 11.76
C GLU A 79 -3.37 -21.94 12.29
N ILE A 80 -2.50 -21.06 12.79
CA ILE A 80 -1.24 -21.38 13.45
C ILE A 80 -1.32 -20.88 14.89
N PRO A 81 -1.80 -21.71 15.82
CA PRO A 81 -1.95 -21.28 17.20
C PRO A 81 -0.61 -21.17 17.93
N SER A 82 -0.57 -20.34 18.97
CA SER A 82 0.63 -20.11 19.78
C SER A 82 1.22 -21.34 20.50
N SER A 83 0.53 -22.48 20.48
CA SER A 83 1.04 -23.77 20.96
C SER A 83 1.93 -24.51 19.94
N GLU A 84 1.85 -24.14 18.66
CA GLU A 84 2.64 -24.78 17.60
C GLU A 84 4.07 -24.23 17.56
N THR A 85 5.03 -25.08 17.19
CA THR A 85 6.42 -24.64 17.00
C THR A 85 6.57 -23.69 15.82
N SER A 86 5.65 -23.74 14.86
CA SER A 86 5.61 -22.84 13.69
C SER A 86 5.00 -21.47 14.00
N TYR A 87 4.60 -21.19 15.24
CA TYR A 87 4.10 -19.87 15.64
C TYR A 87 5.24 -18.86 15.81
N PHE A 88 5.06 -17.68 15.23
CA PHE A 88 5.98 -16.56 15.35
C PHE A 88 5.23 -15.35 15.92
N LYS A 89 5.86 -14.62 16.82
CA LYS A 89 5.38 -13.31 17.29
C LYS A 89 6.05 -12.22 16.48
N LEU A 90 5.38 -11.07 16.35
CA LEU A 90 5.97 -9.88 15.78
C LEU A 90 6.27 -8.90 16.91
N HIS A 91 7.43 -8.25 16.85
CA HIS A 91 7.80 -7.18 17.76
C HIS A 91 8.25 -5.97 16.96
N PHE A 92 7.55 -4.85 17.11
CA PHE A 92 7.94 -3.58 16.50
C PHE A 92 8.80 -2.76 17.45
N GLU A 93 9.90 -2.24 16.95
CA GLU A 93 10.69 -1.18 17.58
C GLU A 93 10.52 0.07 16.72
N PHE A 94 9.86 1.11 17.23
CA PHE A 94 9.61 2.33 16.47
C PHE A 94 10.58 3.46 16.83
N GLU A 95 10.89 4.28 15.83
CA GLU A 95 11.64 5.52 15.99
C GLU A 95 10.80 6.74 15.60
N GLU A 96 11.01 7.85 16.31
CA GLU A 96 10.37 9.14 16.02
C GLU A 96 11.33 10.04 15.24
N HIS A 97 10.84 10.61 14.14
CA HIS A 97 11.64 11.50 13.28
C HIS A 97 10.86 12.76 12.88
N GLU A 98 11.59 13.86 12.65
CA GLU A 98 11.00 15.05 12.04
C GLU A 98 10.85 14.86 10.53
N VAL A 99 9.62 14.65 10.07
CA VAL A 99 9.32 14.31 8.67
C VAL A 99 8.27 15.25 8.08
N SER A 100 8.27 15.32 6.75
CA SER A 100 7.19 15.91 5.96
C SER A 100 6.56 14.82 5.10
N VAL A 101 5.25 14.93 4.83
CA VAL A 101 4.63 14.05 3.86
C VAL A 101 5.14 14.35 2.44
N THR A 102 5.30 13.28 1.65
CA THR A 102 5.44 13.36 0.19
C THR A 102 4.15 12.91 -0.47
N THR A 103 3.65 13.70 -1.42
CA THR A 103 2.54 13.33 -2.29
C THR A 103 3.06 13.15 -3.72
N GLY A 104 2.80 12.00 -4.31
CA GLY A 104 3.33 11.65 -5.62
C GLY A 104 2.88 10.25 -6.02
N TYR A 105 2.76 9.99 -7.32
CA TYR A 105 2.28 8.72 -7.86
C TYR A 105 0.96 8.21 -7.25
N GLY A 106 0.09 9.13 -6.84
CA GLY A 106 -1.22 8.81 -6.27
C GLY A 106 -1.22 8.36 -4.81
N VAL A 107 -0.12 8.48 -4.08
CA VAL A 107 -0.05 8.09 -2.65
C VAL A 107 0.33 9.25 -1.73
N TYR A 108 -0.14 9.19 -0.49
CA TYR A 108 0.26 10.05 0.64
C TYR A 108 1.26 9.25 1.48
N ARG A 109 2.53 9.68 1.51
CA ARG A 109 3.64 8.83 1.99
C ARG A 109 4.57 9.56 2.96
N PHE A 110 4.99 8.85 3.99
CA PHE A 110 6.08 9.20 4.89
C PHE A 110 7.29 8.32 4.56
N ILE A 111 8.45 8.93 4.36
CA ILE A 111 9.69 8.22 4.02
C ILE A 111 10.74 8.60 5.04
N GLU A 112 11.12 7.64 5.87
CA GLU A 112 12.19 7.70 6.86
C GLU A 112 12.42 6.28 7.42
N ASN A 113 13.52 6.05 8.13
CA ASN A 113 13.68 4.84 8.94
C ASN A 113 12.82 4.95 10.22
N PHE A 114 11.61 4.39 10.21
CA PHE A 114 10.72 4.42 11.38
C PHE A 114 10.99 3.32 12.40
N GLY A 115 12.16 2.68 12.34
CA GLY A 115 12.55 1.55 13.17
C GLY A 115 12.44 0.23 12.43
N LYS A 116 12.06 -0.85 13.12
CA LYS A 116 12.12 -2.20 12.55
C LYS A 116 11.06 -3.16 13.11
N LEU A 117 10.82 -4.20 12.35
CA LEU A 117 10.05 -5.37 12.74
C LEU A 117 11.00 -6.55 13.03
N LEU A 118 10.83 -7.18 14.18
CA LEU A 118 11.46 -8.45 14.53
C LEU A 118 10.39 -9.56 14.50
N VAL A 119 10.68 -10.65 13.79
CA VAL A 119 9.85 -11.87 13.80
C VAL A 119 10.51 -12.89 14.71
N MET A 120 9.83 -13.25 15.79
CA MET A 120 10.37 -14.02 16.90
C MET A 120 9.75 -15.42 16.98
N GLN A 121 10.59 -16.46 17.01
CA GLN A 121 10.19 -17.83 17.34
C GLN A 121 10.61 -18.12 18.79
N GLY A 122 9.66 -18.08 19.71
CA GLY A 122 9.99 -18.14 21.15
C GLY A 122 10.85 -16.93 21.54
N SER A 123 12.09 -17.18 21.96
CA SER A 123 13.06 -16.13 22.33
C SER A 123 14.13 -15.90 21.26
N THR A 124 13.99 -16.51 20.08
CA THR A 124 14.96 -16.42 18.99
C THR A 124 14.41 -15.57 17.87
N GLU A 125 15.20 -14.59 17.42
CA GLU A 125 14.92 -13.79 16.24
C GLU A 125 15.09 -14.64 14.98
N SER A 126 14.06 -14.67 14.13
CA SER A 126 14.03 -15.43 12.88
C SER A 126 14.17 -14.55 11.65
N MET A 127 13.73 -13.29 11.73
CA MET A 127 13.81 -12.31 10.65
C MET A 127 13.76 -10.90 11.26
N THR A 128 14.50 -9.98 10.65
CA THR A 128 14.47 -8.55 10.95
C THR A 128 14.24 -7.77 9.67
N SER A 129 13.42 -6.73 9.75
CA SER A 129 13.11 -5.89 8.60
C SER A 129 13.00 -4.41 9.00
N GLU A 130 13.74 -3.54 8.30
CA GLU A 130 13.79 -2.10 8.57
C GLU A 130 12.61 -1.39 7.91
N ILE A 131 11.91 -0.50 8.63
CA ILE A 131 10.77 0.25 8.11
C ILE A 131 11.28 1.43 7.29
N VAL A 132 11.02 1.41 5.98
CA VAL A 132 11.54 2.43 5.05
C VAL A 132 10.50 3.46 4.61
N ASN A 133 9.21 3.12 4.67
CA ASN A 133 8.13 4.08 4.44
C ASN A 133 6.79 3.57 4.97
N ALA A 134 5.86 4.51 5.17
CA ALA A 134 4.44 4.23 5.36
C ALA A 134 3.60 5.06 4.38
N HIS A 135 2.57 4.46 3.79
CA HIS A 135 1.67 5.16 2.87
C HIS A 135 0.25 4.61 2.94
N PHE A 136 -0.68 5.32 2.30
CA PHE A 136 -2.12 5.11 2.48
C PHE A 136 -2.85 4.87 1.16
N HIS A 137 -3.84 3.99 1.22
CA HIS A 137 -4.82 3.71 0.18
C HIS A 137 -6.23 3.90 0.73
N SER A 138 -7.09 4.64 0.02
CA SER A 138 -8.51 4.76 0.34
C SER A 138 -9.37 4.62 -0.93
N PRO A 139 -10.31 3.65 -0.95
CA PRO A 139 -10.58 2.64 0.10
C PRO A 139 -9.41 1.64 0.30
N SER A 140 -9.56 0.69 1.24
CA SER A 140 -8.56 -0.35 1.47
C SER A 140 -8.29 -1.18 0.21
N GLU A 141 -7.08 -1.70 0.07
CA GLU A 141 -6.74 -2.58 -1.04
C GLU A 141 -7.10 -4.03 -0.69
N ASN A 142 -6.62 -4.54 0.44
CA ASN A 142 -6.96 -5.86 0.93
C ASN A 142 -8.34 -5.85 1.60
N HIS A 143 -9.03 -6.98 1.51
CA HIS A 143 -10.33 -7.19 2.12
C HIS A 143 -10.24 -8.29 3.18
N LEU A 144 -11.14 -8.23 4.17
CA LEU A 144 -11.31 -9.30 5.16
C LEU A 144 -12.70 -9.91 5.01
N ASN A 145 -12.76 -11.16 4.55
CA ASN A 145 -13.99 -11.92 4.33
C ASN A 145 -15.03 -11.14 3.49
N GLY A 146 -14.57 -10.60 2.38
CA GLY A 146 -15.35 -9.83 1.41
C GLY A 146 -15.65 -8.39 1.83
N LYS A 147 -15.09 -7.91 2.94
CA LYS A 147 -15.27 -6.54 3.42
C LYS A 147 -14.10 -5.65 3.03
N GLU A 148 -14.40 -4.62 2.25
CA GLU A 148 -13.56 -3.44 2.05
C GLU A 148 -13.67 -2.48 3.24
N TYR A 149 -12.56 -1.85 3.61
CA TYR A 149 -12.48 -0.85 4.66
C TYR A 149 -12.20 0.53 4.08
N ASP A 150 -12.43 1.57 4.88
CA ASP A 150 -12.41 2.95 4.40
C ASP A 150 -11.00 3.45 4.05
N LEU A 151 -9.97 2.90 4.72
CA LEU A 151 -8.56 3.27 4.53
C LEU A 151 -7.65 2.10 4.96
N GLU A 152 -6.56 1.90 4.23
CA GLU A 152 -5.48 0.98 4.58
C GLU A 152 -4.14 1.70 4.55
N MET A 153 -3.37 1.55 5.63
CA MET A 153 -1.98 1.98 5.68
C MET A 153 -1.07 0.78 5.41
N HIS A 154 -0.11 0.96 4.51
CA HIS A 154 0.98 0.01 4.27
C HIS A 154 2.25 0.55 4.91
N ILE A 155 2.80 -0.23 5.84
CA ILE A 155 4.14 -0.02 6.38
C ILE A 155 5.06 -0.96 5.60
N VAL A 156 5.93 -0.38 4.78
CA VAL A 156 6.85 -1.12 3.90
C VAL A 156 8.22 -1.20 4.58
N MET A 157 8.78 -2.40 4.57
CA MET A 157 10.04 -2.73 5.18
C MET A 157 10.98 -3.44 4.20
N GLU A 158 12.28 -3.21 4.36
CA GLU A 158 13.35 -3.97 3.70
C GLU A 158 13.74 -5.17 4.58
N ASP A 159 13.76 -6.37 4.02
CA ASP A 159 14.21 -7.58 4.70
C ASP A 159 15.74 -7.61 4.75
N GLU A 160 16.32 -7.55 5.96
CA GLU A 160 17.78 -7.53 6.13
C GLU A 160 18.46 -8.81 5.58
N SER A 161 17.71 -9.91 5.49
CA SER A 161 18.21 -11.17 4.93
C SER A 161 18.09 -11.27 3.40
N GLU A 162 17.45 -10.29 2.77
CA GLU A 162 17.18 -10.23 1.32
C GLU A 162 16.46 -11.49 0.77
N VAL A 163 15.71 -12.20 1.62
CA VAL A 163 14.91 -13.37 1.22
C VAL A 163 13.65 -12.91 0.51
N TYR A 164 13.03 -11.84 1.02
CA TYR A 164 11.86 -11.20 0.44
C TYR A 164 12.24 -9.91 -0.26
N SER A 165 11.51 -9.57 -1.32
CA SER A 165 11.69 -8.28 -1.99
C SER A 165 11.38 -7.12 -1.04
N HIS A 166 10.33 -7.29 -0.23
CA HIS A 166 9.83 -6.37 0.78
C HIS A 166 9.03 -7.16 1.81
N VAL A 167 8.93 -6.63 3.02
CA VAL A 167 7.94 -7.02 4.02
C VAL A 167 6.92 -5.89 4.13
N VAL A 168 5.63 -6.19 4.14
CA VAL A 168 4.58 -5.17 4.21
C VAL A 168 3.61 -5.51 5.33
N TYR A 169 3.42 -4.56 6.26
CA TYR A 169 2.41 -4.64 7.32
C TYR A 169 1.23 -3.74 6.99
N GLY A 170 0.05 -4.32 6.79
CA GLY A 170 -1.18 -3.59 6.47
C GLY A 170 -2.03 -3.34 7.72
N VAL A 171 -2.52 -2.11 7.83
CA VAL A 171 -3.35 -1.63 8.94
C VAL A 171 -4.64 -1.03 8.40
N PHE A 172 -5.79 -1.56 8.83
CA PHE A 172 -7.10 -1.10 8.40
C PHE A 172 -7.68 -0.03 9.33
N PHE A 173 -8.40 0.91 8.73
CA PHE A 173 -9.18 1.92 9.44
C PHE A 173 -10.63 1.94 8.92
N GLN A 174 -11.55 2.26 9.82
CA GLN A 174 -12.97 2.40 9.50
C GLN A 174 -13.59 3.57 10.25
N VAL A 175 -14.48 4.30 9.59
CA VAL A 175 -15.29 5.32 10.23
C VAL A 175 -16.16 4.67 11.32
N GLN A 176 -15.92 5.07 12.56
CA GLN A 176 -16.65 4.57 13.71
C GLN A 176 -16.71 5.62 14.81
N GLY A 177 -17.86 6.29 14.92
CA GLY A 177 -18.10 7.31 15.93
C GLY A 177 -17.41 8.64 15.64
N GLU A 178 -17.33 9.48 16.67
CA GLU A 178 -16.91 10.89 16.58
C GLU A 178 -15.55 11.16 17.26
N ILE A 179 -14.88 10.12 17.75
CA ILE A 179 -13.58 10.26 18.41
C ILE A 179 -12.50 10.10 17.34
N GLU A 180 -11.75 11.18 17.12
CA GLU A 180 -10.63 11.19 16.19
C GLU A 180 -9.54 10.21 16.61
N ASN A 181 -8.99 9.51 15.62
CA ASN A 181 -7.80 8.68 15.78
C ASN A 181 -6.56 9.56 15.96
N GLU A 182 -5.86 9.45 17.10
CA GLU A 182 -4.72 10.31 17.43
C GLU A 182 -3.54 10.16 16.45
N PHE A 183 -3.31 8.95 15.91
CA PHE A 183 -2.30 8.76 14.87
C PHE A 183 -2.69 9.51 13.58
N LEU A 184 -3.94 9.40 13.13
CA LEU A 184 -4.38 10.09 11.93
C LEU A 184 -4.40 11.62 12.09
N LYS A 185 -4.54 12.17 13.31
CA LYS A 185 -4.34 13.61 13.55
C LYS A 185 -2.95 14.07 13.15
N ASP A 186 -1.92 13.32 13.54
CA ASP A 186 -0.54 13.64 13.19
C ASP A 186 -0.31 13.47 11.68
N VAL A 187 -0.87 12.41 11.08
CA VAL A 187 -0.83 12.17 9.63
C VAL A 187 -1.39 13.35 8.84
N ILE A 188 -2.55 13.87 9.25
CA ILE A 188 -3.21 15.01 8.60
C ILE A 188 -2.41 16.30 8.80
N LYS A 189 -1.93 16.54 10.03
CA LYS A 189 -1.12 17.72 10.36
C LYS A 189 0.17 17.82 9.54
N ALA A 190 0.74 16.67 9.15
CA ALA A 190 1.95 16.61 8.33
C ALA A 190 1.78 17.19 6.91
N LYS A 191 0.54 17.41 6.44
CA LYS A 191 0.26 18.04 5.15
C LYS A 191 0.81 19.45 5.07
N ASP A 192 0.66 20.22 6.14
CA ASP A 192 0.95 21.66 6.16
C ASP A 192 2.25 22.00 6.89
N SER A 193 2.89 21.02 7.54
CA SER A 193 4.08 21.25 8.36
C SER A 193 4.93 20.00 8.50
N LYS A 194 6.22 20.18 8.76
CA LYS A 194 7.04 19.10 9.31
C LYS A 194 6.60 18.81 10.74
N ILE A 195 6.53 17.53 11.08
CA ILE A 195 6.14 17.06 12.42
C ILE A 195 7.12 16.00 12.91
N ASN A 196 7.29 15.90 14.23
CA ASN A 196 7.84 14.69 14.83
C ASN A 196 6.78 13.60 14.72
N PHE A 197 7.09 12.55 13.97
CA PHE A 197 6.16 11.49 13.62
C PHE A 197 6.74 10.14 14.01
N SER A 198 5.90 9.31 14.62
CA SER A 198 6.18 7.91 14.94
C SER A 198 4.98 7.07 14.54
N LEU A 199 5.24 5.86 14.03
CA LEU A 199 4.20 4.89 13.71
C LEU A 199 3.60 4.23 14.95
N GLU A 200 4.24 4.34 16.12
CA GLU A 200 3.81 3.68 17.37
C GLU A 200 2.35 3.98 17.73
N LYS A 201 1.88 5.21 17.50
CA LYS A 201 0.49 5.61 17.82
C LYS A 201 -0.56 4.87 17.00
N ALA A 202 -0.19 4.20 15.91
CA ALA A 202 -1.08 3.36 15.12
C ALA A 202 -1.30 1.96 15.74
N PHE A 203 -0.61 1.63 16.84
CA PHE A 203 -0.58 0.32 17.46
C PHE A 203 -1.04 0.38 18.92
N ASP A 204 -1.85 -0.60 19.33
CA ASP A 204 -2.23 -0.77 20.73
C ASP A 204 -1.16 -1.52 21.54
N SER A 205 -0.30 -2.28 20.85
CA SER A 205 0.80 -3.07 21.41
C SER A 205 1.93 -3.17 20.40
N LEU A 206 3.18 -3.16 20.88
CA LEU A 206 4.37 -3.42 20.07
C LEU A 206 4.60 -4.91 19.82
N GLU A 207 4.07 -5.77 20.70
CA GLU A 207 4.02 -7.21 20.47
C GLU A 207 2.71 -7.58 19.77
N ILE A 208 2.80 -8.06 18.54
CA ILE A 208 1.64 -8.55 17.78
C ILE A 208 1.60 -10.07 17.87
N LEU A 209 0.47 -10.56 18.36
CA LEU A 209 0.22 -11.97 18.63
C LEU A 209 -0.82 -12.59 17.69
N GLU A 210 -1.55 -11.75 16.95
CA GLU A 210 -2.56 -12.20 15.99
C GLU A 210 -2.39 -11.44 14.67
N TYR A 211 -2.23 -12.16 13.56
CA TYR A 211 -2.04 -11.57 12.24
C TYR A 211 -2.27 -12.59 11.13
N TYR A 212 -2.66 -12.10 9.95
CA TYR A 212 -2.65 -12.90 8.73
C TYR A 212 -1.33 -12.74 8.00
N GLN A 213 -0.86 -13.80 7.34
CA GLN A 213 0.40 -13.81 6.63
C GLN A 213 0.30 -14.55 5.31
N PHE A 214 0.79 -13.95 4.23
CA PHE A 214 0.82 -14.56 2.89
C PHE A 214 1.94 -14.00 2.01
N MET A 215 2.30 -14.74 0.96
CA MET A 215 3.22 -14.26 -0.08
C MET A 215 2.44 -13.53 -1.18
N GLY A 216 2.93 -12.37 -1.58
CA GLY A 216 2.25 -11.51 -2.54
C GLY A 216 3.20 -10.73 -3.42
N SER A 217 2.71 -9.57 -3.88
CA SER A 217 3.44 -8.60 -4.67
C SER A 217 3.36 -7.19 -4.07
N LEU A 218 4.09 -6.24 -4.65
CA LEU A 218 3.72 -4.83 -4.54
C LEU A 218 2.33 -4.61 -5.17
N THR A 219 1.55 -3.68 -4.63
CA THR A 219 0.23 -3.30 -5.15
C THR A 219 0.29 -2.14 -6.16
N THR A 220 1.51 -1.72 -6.51
CA THR A 220 1.80 -0.69 -7.52
C THR A 220 2.85 -1.21 -8.49
N PRO A 221 2.91 -0.71 -9.74
CA PRO A 221 3.93 -1.11 -10.69
C PRO A 221 5.34 -0.90 -10.12
N PRO A 222 6.27 -1.85 -10.33
CA PRO A 222 6.18 -2.97 -11.26
C PRO A 222 5.34 -4.17 -10.79
N CYS A 223 4.64 -4.12 -9.65
CA CYS A 223 3.88 -5.24 -9.10
C CYS A 223 4.73 -6.50 -8.86
N THR A 224 6.01 -6.30 -8.52
CA THR A 224 6.97 -7.38 -8.30
C THR A 224 6.48 -8.31 -7.20
N GLU A 225 6.47 -9.61 -7.52
CA GLU A 225 6.14 -10.68 -6.58
C GLU A 225 7.27 -10.93 -5.56
N ASN A 226 7.04 -11.82 -4.60
CA ASN A 226 7.95 -12.08 -3.48
C ASN A 226 7.92 -10.98 -2.40
N ALA A 227 6.77 -10.32 -2.21
CA ALA A 227 6.52 -9.49 -1.03
C ALA A 227 5.93 -10.35 0.10
N PHE A 228 6.46 -10.24 1.31
CA PHE A 228 5.94 -10.92 2.49
C PHE A 228 4.90 -10.03 3.17
N TRP A 229 3.62 -10.38 3.01
CA TRP A 229 2.52 -9.60 3.55
C TRP A 229 2.10 -10.10 4.92
N ILE A 230 1.89 -9.13 5.81
CA ILE A 230 1.34 -9.30 7.14
C ILE A 230 0.15 -8.34 7.26
N LEU A 231 -1.04 -8.82 7.62
CA LEU A 231 -2.21 -7.99 7.83
C LEU A 231 -2.70 -8.08 9.27
N ASP A 232 -2.87 -6.92 9.89
CA ASP A 232 -3.45 -6.79 11.22
C ASP A 232 -4.97 -7.05 11.18
N PRO A 233 -5.52 -7.99 11.97
CA PRO A 233 -6.95 -8.23 12.02
C PRO A 233 -7.73 -7.09 12.71
N ASN A 234 -7.06 -6.24 13.50
CA ASN A 234 -7.72 -5.18 14.24
C ASN A 234 -7.98 -3.96 13.37
N ILE A 235 -9.22 -3.46 13.42
CA ILE A 235 -9.66 -2.30 12.65
C ILE A 235 -9.60 -1.07 13.55
N ARG A 236 -8.79 -0.08 13.18
CA ARG A 236 -8.72 1.18 13.93
C ARG A 236 -9.92 2.05 13.59
N SER A 237 -10.58 2.59 14.61
CA SER A 237 -11.63 3.58 14.42
C SER A 237 -11.03 4.92 13.95
N MET A 238 -11.77 5.65 13.12
CA MET A 238 -11.53 7.04 12.76
C MET A 238 -12.85 7.79 12.62
N THR A 239 -12.80 9.13 12.51
CA THR A 239 -13.97 9.95 12.23
C THR A 239 -14.21 10.12 10.74
N GLN A 240 -15.42 10.58 10.37
CA GLN A 240 -15.73 10.94 8.99
C GLN A 240 -14.81 12.07 8.50
N ASP A 241 -14.55 13.10 9.31
CA ASP A 241 -13.65 14.20 8.94
C ASP A 241 -12.22 13.71 8.61
N GLN A 242 -11.74 12.69 9.32
CA GLN A 242 -10.43 12.08 9.03
C GLN A 242 -10.45 11.27 7.74
N LEU A 243 -11.54 10.57 7.43
CA LEU A 243 -11.72 9.92 6.13
C LEU A 243 -11.81 10.97 5.00
N ASP A 244 -12.54 12.06 5.21
CA ASP A 244 -12.77 13.11 4.23
C ASP A 244 -11.46 13.73 3.73
N PHE A 245 -10.47 13.87 4.61
CA PHE A 245 -9.11 14.25 4.23
C PHE A 245 -8.52 13.37 3.10
N PHE A 246 -8.67 12.06 3.20
CA PHE A 246 -8.17 11.11 2.20
C PHE A 246 -9.08 11.07 0.96
N THR A 247 -10.40 11.10 1.14
CA THR A 247 -11.33 11.06 0.01
C THR A 247 -11.21 12.32 -0.85
N GLU A 248 -10.95 13.49 -0.27
CA GLU A 248 -10.65 14.73 -1.00
C GLU A 248 -9.43 14.59 -1.94
N MET A 249 -8.48 13.72 -1.61
CA MET A 249 -7.34 13.43 -2.50
C MET A 249 -7.72 12.42 -3.59
N TRP A 250 -8.57 11.43 -3.26
CA TRP A 250 -8.82 10.27 -4.12
C TRP A 250 -10.30 10.01 -4.45
N ALA A 251 -11.04 9.24 -3.66
CA ALA A 251 -12.39 8.76 -4.01
C ALA A 251 -13.47 9.87 -4.12
N GLY A 252 -13.24 11.04 -3.55
CA GLY A 252 -14.05 12.24 -3.71
C GLY A 252 -13.55 13.19 -4.82
N ASN A 253 -12.37 12.92 -5.38
CA ASN A 253 -11.71 13.78 -6.36
C ASN A 253 -11.88 13.26 -7.79
N SER A 254 -12.87 13.78 -8.52
CA SER A 254 -13.10 13.40 -9.92
C SER A 254 -11.91 13.63 -10.86
N SER A 255 -10.94 14.47 -10.50
CA SER A 255 -9.72 14.69 -11.29
C SER A 255 -8.66 13.61 -11.05
N PHE A 256 -8.77 12.85 -9.96
CA PHE A 256 -7.92 11.71 -9.64
C PHE A 256 -8.69 10.41 -9.86
N ALA A 257 -8.23 9.52 -10.75
CA ALA A 257 -8.86 8.23 -10.99
C ALA A 257 -10.39 8.27 -11.25
N LEU A 258 -10.95 9.40 -11.69
CA LEU A 258 -12.40 9.63 -11.80
C LEU A 258 -13.18 9.49 -10.48
N GLY A 259 -12.53 9.70 -9.33
CA GLY A 259 -13.13 9.54 -8.00
C GLY A 259 -13.26 8.07 -7.57
N LYS A 260 -12.43 7.16 -8.10
CA LYS A 260 -12.47 5.74 -7.73
C LYS A 260 -11.64 5.36 -6.51
N GLY A 261 -10.79 6.27 -6.02
CA GLY A 261 -9.80 5.94 -5.00
C GLY A 261 -8.43 5.63 -5.63
N ASN A 262 -7.44 5.36 -4.78
CA ASN A 262 -6.09 4.96 -5.16
C ASN A 262 -5.80 3.51 -4.81
N ASN A 263 -6.81 2.65 -4.77
CA ASN A 263 -6.69 1.22 -4.50
C ASN A 263 -6.69 0.40 -5.80
N ARG A 264 -5.87 -0.64 -5.83
CA ARG A 264 -5.86 -1.67 -6.86
C ARG A 264 -6.99 -2.66 -6.63
N GLU A 265 -7.56 -3.20 -7.71
CA GLU A 265 -8.55 -4.28 -7.65
C GLU A 265 -7.97 -5.54 -6.99
N LEU A 266 -8.85 -6.32 -6.36
CA LEU A 266 -8.50 -7.63 -5.82
C LEU A 266 -7.93 -8.55 -6.88
N GLN A 267 -6.88 -9.27 -6.51
CA GLN A 267 -6.20 -10.23 -7.34
C GLN A 267 -6.55 -11.65 -6.87
N GLY A 268 -6.52 -12.62 -7.79
CA GLY A 268 -6.86 -14.00 -7.45
C GLY A 268 -5.86 -14.63 -6.47
N LEU A 269 -6.34 -15.31 -5.41
CA LEU A 269 -5.47 -16.00 -4.45
C LEU A 269 -4.55 -17.05 -5.11
N GLY A 270 -5.02 -17.69 -6.18
CA GLY A 270 -4.26 -18.69 -6.92
C GLY A 270 -3.95 -19.92 -6.05
N SER A 271 -2.70 -20.39 -6.06
CA SER A 271 -2.25 -21.52 -5.25
C SER A 271 -1.68 -21.11 -3.88
N ARG A 272 -1.77 -19.82 -3.52
CA ARG A 272 -1.22 -19.30 -2.27
C ARG A 272 -2.05 -19.79 -1.09
N LYS A 273 -1.43 -19.74 0.08
CA LYS A 273 -2.06 -20.00 1.37
C LYS A 273 -1.95 -18.76 2.21
N VAL A 274 -2.99 -18.49 3.00
CA VAL A 274 -2.97 -17.47 4.05
C VAL A 274 -2.87 -18.19 5.38
N ASN A 275 -1.84 -17.89 6.15
CA ASN A 275 -1.71 -18.36 7.52
C ASN A 275 -2.38 -17.33 8.44
N TYR A 276 -3.09 -17.79 9.46
CA TYR A 276 -3.59 -16.94 10.53
C TYR A 276 -2.91 -17.32 11.84
N TYR A 277 -2.02 -16.46 12.31
CA TYR A 277 -1.35 -16.62 13.59
C TYR A 277 -2.29 -16.09 14.67
N LEU A 278 -2.47 -16.87 15.74
CA LEU A 278 -3.37 -16.50 16.83
C LEU A 278 -2.83 -16.97 18.19
N SER A 279 -3.02 -16.14 19.21
CA SER A 279 -2.63 -16.50 20.57
C SER A 279 -3.84 -17.00 21.35
N PHE A 280 -3.72 -18.20 21.92
CA PHE A 280 -4.70 -18.64 22.90
C PHE A 280 -4.44 -17.90 24.22
N ALA A 281 -5.20 -16.85 24.48
CA ALA A 281 -5.42 -16.43 25.85
C ALA A 281 -6.09 -17.62 26.57
N ILE A 282 -5.37 -18.29 27.47
CA ILE A 282 -5.96 -19.29 28.34
C ILE A 282 -6.96 -18.55 29.25
N ASN A 283 -8.21 -18.44 28.80
CA ASN A 283 -9.32 -18.13 29.68
C ASN A 283 -9.56 -19.37 30.56
N LEU A 284 -8.76 -19.50 31.64
CA LEU A 284 -9.04 -20.39 32.76
C LEU A 284 -10.26 -19.86 33.54
N VAL A 285 -11.45 -19.91 32.95
CA VAL A 285 -12.69 -19.72 33.70
C VAL A 285 -13.77 -20.65 33.13
N PHE A 286 -13.95 -21.78 33.81
CA PHE A 286 -15.21 -22.27 34.39
C PHE A 286 -15.05 -23.76 34.69
N ALA A 287 -14.62 -24.06 35.92
CA ALA A 287 -14.88 -25.36 36.51
C ALA A 287 -16.41 -25.54 36.62
N PRO A 288 -17.01 -26.64 36.14
CA PRO A 288 -18.41 -26.90 36.43
C PRO A 288 -18.49 -27.25 37.92
N ILE A 289 -19.07 -26.34 38.71
CA ILE A 289 -19.53 -26.67 40.05
C ILE A 289 -20.65 -27.69 39.87
N LEU A 290 -20.32 -28.95 40.10
CA LEU A 290 -21.28 -30.04 40.17
C LEU A 290 -22.11 -29.85 41.44
N ILE A 291 -23.25 -29.16 41.34
CA ILE A 291 -24.25 -29.16 42.40
C ILE A 291 -24.92 -30.53 42.38
N VAL A 292 -24.45 -31.42 43.26
CA VAL A 292 -25.17 -32.65 43.61
C VAL A 292 -26.39 -32.23 44.44
N LEU A 293 -27.55 -32.14 43.80
CA LEU A 293 -28.82 -32.12 44.51
C LEU A 293 -29.07 -33.52 45.07
N ALA A 294 -28.95 -33.64 46.39
CA ALA A 294 -29.42 -34.81 47.13
C ALA A 294 -30.95 -34.89 47.01
N PHE A 295 -31.44 -35.97 46.40
CA PHE A 295 -32.78 -36.48 46.65
C PHE A 295 -32.62 -37.80 47.43
N ILE A 296 -33.02 -37.74 48.70
CA ILE A 296 -33.71 -38.74 49.56
C ILE A 296 -33.46 -38.34 51.01
#